data_AF-A0A953FBB4-F1
#
_entry.id   AF-A0A953FBB4-F1
#
_cell.length_a   1.000
_cell.length_b   1.000
_cell.length_c   1.000
_cell.angle_alpha   90.00
_cell.angle_beta   90.00
_cell.angle_gamma   90.00
#
_symmetry.space_group_name_H-M   'P 1'
#
loop_
_entity.id
_entity.type
_entity.pdbx_description
1 polymer ?
#
loop_
_entity_poly.entity_id
_entity_poly.type
_entity_poly.pdbx_seq_one_letter_code
_entity_poly.pdbx_strand_id
1 'polypeptide(L)'
;MKVLKFGGSSVATPDRVKSVIQIVKPYLGGEPVAIVFSAFGGVTDQLIRTARLAVAWDKSYQQQLAQIEERHLEAVKSLVAVQHQSSVLAHVKVTIHELEDVLQGIYLVGELTARTLDFVMSFGERLSAYIIAAAFRDAKIDAEYLDARTVVRSDKNFGYARIDR
;
A
#
# COMPACT_ATOMS: atom_id res chain seq x y z
N MET A 1 6.47 21.83 -10.70
CA MET A 1 6.23 20.67 -9.81
C MET A 1 6.96 19.46 -10.37
N LYS A 2 7.75 18.76 -9.55
CA LYS A 2 8.42 17.50 -9.95
C LYS A 2 7.59 16.30 -9.50
N VAL A 3 7.59 15.23 -10.30
CA VAL A 3 6.95 13.95 -9.95
C VAL A 3 8.00 12.85 -9.98
N LEU A 4 8.21 12.16 -8.86
CA LEU A 4 9.15 11.05 -8.73
C LEU A 4 8.38 9.75 -8.52
N LYS A 5 8.73 8.68 -9.24
CA LYS A 5 8.06 7.38 -9.11
C LYS A 5 9.04 6.29 -8.70
N PHE A 6 8.68 5.53 -7.68
CA PHE A 6 9.44 4.39 -7.19
C PHE A 6 8.63 3.10 -7.33
N GLY A 7 9.21 2.09 -7.98
CA GLY A 7 8.57 0.78 -8.16
C GLY A 7 8.69 -0.12 -6.93
N GLY A 8 7.97 -1.25 -6.93
CA GLY A 8 7.91 -2.14 -5.76
C GLY A 8 9.27 -2.70 -5.34
N SER A 9 10.19 -2.93 -6.30
CA SER A 9 11.57 -3.31 -5.98
C SER A 9 12.31 -2.19 -5.24
N SER A 10 12.11 -0.92 -5.62
CA SER A 10 12.72 0.25 -4.97
C SER A 10 12.23 0.48 -3.54
N VAL A 11 11.11 -0.12 -3.15
CA VAL A 11 10.54 -0.01 -1.80
C VAL A 11 10.34 -1.38 -1.14
N ALA A 12 11.02 -2.43 -1.59
CA ALA A 12 10.76 -3.80 -1.16
C ALA A 12 11.12 -4.09 0.32
N THR A 13 12.08 -3.34 0.88
CA THR A 13 12.61 -3.50 2.24
C THR A 13 12.76 -2.14 2.92
N PRO A 14 12.82 -2.10 4.27
CA PRO A 14 13.04 -0.86 5.01
C PRO A 14 14.30 -0.09 4.57
N ASP A 15 15.41 -0.79 4.32
CA ASP A 15 16.65 -0.14 3.88
C ASP A 15 16.51 0.52 2.51
N ARG A 16 15.77 -0.09 1.58
CA ARG A 16 15.49 0.53 0.28
C ARG A 16 14.61 1.77 0.42
N VAL A 17 13.62 1.75 1.32
CA VAL A 17 12.83 2.94 1.64
C VAL A 17 13.72 4.05 2.24
N LYS A 18 14.65 3.72 3.13
CA LYS A 18 15.64 4.68 3.65
C LYS A 18 16.52 5.26 2.53
N SER A 19 16.94 4.44 1.56
CA SER A 19 17.67 4.91 0.37
C SER A 19 16.82 5.87 -0.48
N VAL A 20 15.55 5.54 -0.70
CA VAL A 20 14.59 6.42 -1.40
C VAL A 20 14.48 7.78 -0.72
N ILE A 21 14.37 7.81 0.61
CA ILE A 21 14.36 9.08 1.37
C ILE A 21 15.62 9.91 1.05
N GLN A 22 16.81 9.30 1.03
CA GLN A 22 18.03 10.03 0.67
C GLN A 22 18.03 10.50 -0.79
N ILE A 23 17.49 9.70 -1.72
CA ILE A 23 17.36 10.09 -3.14
C ILE A 23 16.46 11.30 -3.28
N VAL A 24 15.38 11.40 -2.50
CA VAL A 24 14.41 12.49 -2.60
C VAL A 24 14.91 13.79 -1.97
N LYS A 25 15.69 13.74 -0.88
CA LYS A 25 16.14 14.92 -0.13
C LYS A 25 16.68 16.09 -0.99
N PRO A 26 17.57 15.88 -1.98
CA PRO A 26 18.09 16.96 -2.82
C PRO A 26 17.02 17.70 -3.64
N TYR A 27 15.85 17.10 -3.84
CA TYR A 27 14.75 17.69 -4.62
C TYR A 27 13.82 18.58 -3.79
N LEU A 28 13.93 18.56 -2.45
CA LEU A 28 12.99 19.22 -1.54
C LEU A 28 13.29 20.70 -1.27
N GLY A 29 14.43 21.22 -1.72
CA GLY A 29 14.84 22.61 -1.47
C GLY A 29 14.21 23.66 -2.41
N GLY A 30 13.21 23.29 -3.21
CA GLY A 30 12.62 24.15 -4.24
C GLY A 30 11.10 24.01 -4.32
N GLU A 31 10.59 23.74 -5.51
CA GLU A 31 9.15 23.55 -5.71
C GLU A 31 8.61 22.26 -5.04
N PRO A 32 7.30 22.21 -4.74
CA PRO A 32 6.65 20.98 -4.27
C PRO A 32 6.94 19.78 -5.18
N VAL A 33 7.15 18.62 -4.54
CA VAL A 33 7.44 17.34 -5.19
C VAL A 33 6.33 16.35 -4.87
N ALA A 34 5.71 15.78 -5.90
CA ALA A 34 4.82 14.64 -5.74
C ALA A 34 5.62 13.34 -5.88
N ILE A 35 5.37 12.36 -5.02
CA ILE A 35 6.07 11.08 -5.04
C ILE A 35 5.05 9.95 -5.13
N VAL A 36 5.23 9.08 -6.13
CA VAL A 36 4.33 7.97 -6.41
C VAL A 36 5.03 6.66 -6.06
N PHE A 37 4.41 5.86 -5.21
CA PHE A 37 4.91 4.57 -4.77
C PHE A 37 4.02 3.44 -5.28
N SER A 38 4.65 2.37 -5.74
CA SER A 38 3.98 1.07 -5.86
C SER A 38 3.85 0.41 -4.47
N ALA A 39 3.10 -0.69 -4.38
CA ALA A 39 3.12 -1.58 -3.22
C ALA A 39 4.55 -2.06 -2.90
N PHE A 40 4.80 -2.50 -1.66
CA PHE A 40 6.07 -3.18 -1.34
C PHE A 40 6.28 -4.40 -2.22
N GLY A 41 7.52 -4.68 -2.63
CA GLY A 41 7.83 -5.69 -3.65
C GLY A 41 7.18 -7.05 -3.39
N GLY A 42 6.38 -7.54 -4.34
CA GLY A 42 5.66 -8.83 -4.25
C GLY A 42 4.32 -8.79 -3.49
N VAL A 43 3.95 -7.67 -2.85
CA VAL A 43 2.67 -7.57 -2.13
C VAL A 43 1.48 -7.64 -3.08
N THR A 44 1.54 -6.99 -4.26
CA THR A 44 0.43 -7.06 -5.24
C THR A 44 0.15 -8.49 -5.68
N ASP A 45 1.20 -9.27 -6.00
CA ASP A 45 1.06 -10.69 -6.36
C ASP A 45 0.49 -11.52 -5.21
N GLN A 46 0.94 -11.23 -3.97
CA GLN A 46 0.43 -11.87 -2.76
C GLN A 46 -1.05 -11.56 -2.53
N LEU A 47 -1.49 -10.31 -2.74
CA LEU A 47 -2.90 -9.90 -2.64
C LEU A 47 -3.77 -10.64 -3.67
N ILE A 48 -3.33 -10.71 -4.93
CA ILE A 48 -4.02 -11.46 -5.98
C ILE A 48 -4.13 -12.94 -5.61
N ARG A 49 -3.04 -13.55 -5.14
CA ARG A 49 -3.04 -14.95 -4.70
C ARG A 49 -4.00 -15.16 -3.52
N THR A 50 -4.01 -14.24 -2.55
CA THR A 50 -4.88 -14.31 -1.37
C THR A 50 -6.36 -14.27 -1.77
N ALA A 51 -6.74 -13.35 -2.67
CA ALA A 51 -8.11 -13.29 -3.20
C ALA A 51 -8.51 -14.58 -3.94
N ARG A 52 -7.58 -15.17 -4.71
CA ARG A 52 -7.81 -16.45 -5.41
C ARG A 52 -7.97 -17.64 -4.47
N LEU A 53 -7.25 -17.66 -3.34
CA LEU A 53 -7.45 -18.67 -2.30
C LEU A 53 -8.81 -18.49 -1.64
N ALA A 54 -9.19 -17.24 -1.31
CA ALA A 54 -10.48 -16.94 -0.70
C ALA A 54 -11.65 -17.42 -1.57
N VAL A 55 -11.67 -17.08 -2.87
CA VAL A 55 -12.76 -17.48 -3.80
C VAL A 55 -12.80 -19.00 -4.04
N ALA A 56 -11.69 -19.70 -3.83
CA ALA A 56 -11.61 -21.16 -3.92
C ALA A 56 -12.01 -21.87 -2.61
N TRP A 57 -12.54 -21.15 -1.62
CA TRP A 57 -12.82 -21.64 -0.26
C TRP A 57 -11.60 -22.25 0.44
N ASP A 58 -10.40 -21.85 0.04
CA ASP A 58 -9.17 -22.30 0.68
C ASP A 58 -8.84 -21.38 1.87
N LYS A 59 -9.03 -21.89 3.09
CA LYS A 59 -8.77 -21.18 4.35
C LYS A 59 -7.32 -20.69 4.50
N SER A 60 -6.37 -21.19 3.71
CA SER A 60 -4.99 -20.68 3.71
C SER A 60 -4.86 -19.23 3.27
N TYR A 61 -5.91 -18.61 2.70
CA TYR A 61 -5.95 -17.15 2.48
C TYR A 61 -5.72 -16.36 3.79
N GLN A 62 -6.19 -16.88 4.93
CA GLN A 62 -6.01 -16.23 6.24
C GLN A 62 -4.52 -16.19 6.64
N GLN A 63 -3.78 -17.25 6.33
CA GLN A 63 -2.33 -17.27 6.55
C GLN A 63 -1.62 -16.26 5.65
N GLN A 64 -2.06 -16.10 4.39
CA GLN A 64 -1.49 -15.11 3.49
C GLN A 64 -1.80 -13.68 3.95
N LEU A 65 -3.00 -13.43 4.44
CA LEU A 65 -3.38 -12.14 5.04
C LEU A 65 -2.50 -11.81 6.26
N ALA A 66 -2.28 -12.78 7.15
CA ALA A 66 -1.39 -12.59 8.31
C ALA A 66 0.05 -12.25 7.89
N GLN A 67 0.56 -12.86 6.81
CA GLN A 67 1.89 -12.54 6.27
C GLN A 67 1.95 -11.13 5.67
N ILE A 68 0.89 -10.69 4.98
CA ILE A 68 0.78 -9.31 4.48
C ILE A 68 0.79 -8.36 5.68
N GLU A 69 -0.01 -8.62 6.70
CA GLU A 69 -0.08 -7.80 7.91
C GLU A 69 1.28 -7.70 8.61
N GLU A 70 1.91 -8.82 8.94
CA GLU A 70 3.20 -8.89 9.63
C GLU A 70 4.25 -8.07 8.88
N ARG A 71 4.32 -8.23 7.56
CA ARG A 71 5.26 -7.48 6.71
C ARG A 71 5.09 -5.97 6.82
N HIS A 72 3.86 -5.48 6.85
CA HIS A 72 3.60 -4.03 6.95
C HIS A 72 3.84 -3.52 8.37
N LEU A 73 3.48 -4.27 9.41
CA LEU A 73 3.80 -3.93 10.79
C LEU A 73 5.31 -3.87 11.03
N GLU A 74 6.07 -4.81 10.46
CA GLU A 74 7.53 -4.81 10.56
C GLU A 74 8.15 -3.62 9.81
N ALA A 75 7.60 -3.26 8.65
CA ALA A 75 8.01 -2.06 7.94
C ALA A 75 7.84 -0.80 8.81
N VAL A 76 6.71 -0.66 9.52
CA VAL A 76 6.50 0.46 10.46
C VAL A 76 7.54 0.45 11.57
N LYS A 77 7.77 -0.70 12.21
CA LYS A 77 8.76 -0.83 13.29
C LYS A 77 10.18 -0.46 12.86
N SER A 78 10.53 -0.82 11.64
CA SER A 78 11.86 -0.59 11.07
C SER A 78 12.08 0.82 10.50
N LEU A 79 11.01 1.55 10.17
CA LEU A 79 11.07 2.84 9.47
C LEU A 79 10.68 4.06 10.31
N VAL A 80 9.94 3.86 11.40
CA VAL A 80 9.38 4.94 12.20
C VAL A 80 9.84 4.78 13.65
N ALA A 81 10.33 5.85 14.28
CA ALA A 81 10.72 5.83 15.68
C ALA A 81 9.56 5.44 16.61
N VAL A 82 9.84 4.68 17.67
CA VAL A 82 8.85 4.06 18.57
C VAL A 82 7.76 5.03 19.04
N GLN A 83 8.15 6.25 19.43
CA GLN A 83 7.24 7.29 19.90
C GLN A 83 6.22 7.80 18.85
N HIS A 84 6.46 7.54 17.57
CA HIS A 84 5.57 7.93 16.47
C HIS A 84 4.83 6.73 15.84
N GLN A 85 5.11 5.49 16.29
CA GLN A 85 4.55 4.29 15.65
C GLN A 85 3.06 4.09 15.90
N SER A 86 2.53 4.51 17.05
CA SER A 86 1.18 4.13 17.51
C SER A 86 0.09 4.48 16.49
N SER A 87 0.08 5.70 15.95
CA SER A 87 -0.92 6.12 14.96
C SER A 87 -0.74 5.43 13.60
N VAL A 88 0.50 5.12 13.23
CA VAL A 88 0.81 4.44 11.97
C VAL A 88 0.38 2.97 12.03
N LEU A 89 0.70 2.29 13.13
CA LEU A 89 0.29 0.91 13.39
C LEU A 89 -1.24 0.78 13.44
N ALA A 90 -1.93 1.73 14.09
CA ALA A 90 -3.38 1.75 14.14
C ALA A 90 -3.99 1.86 12.73
N HIS A 91 -3.48 2.76 11.88
CA HIS A 91 -3.95 2.89 10.50
C HIS A 91 -3.71 1.63 9.67
N VAL A 92 -2.53 1.00 9.82
CA VAL A 92 -2.21 -0.27 9.15
C VAL A 92 -3.21 -1.35 9.59
N LYS A 93 -3.46 -1.49 10.90
CA LYS A 93 -4.43 -2.47 11.43
C LYS A 93 -5.84 -2.26 10.90
N VAL A 94 -6.33 -1.01 10.89
CA VAL A 94 -7.65 -0.68 10.32
C VAL A 94 -7.72 -1.04 8.84
N THR A 95 -6.68 -0.69 8.07
CA THR A 95 -6.62 -0.99 6.63
C THR A 95 -6.52 -2.50 6.37
N ILE A 96 -5.85 -3.26 7.23
CA ILE A 96 -5.79 -4.72 7.14
C ILE A 96 -7.14 -5.36 7.49
N HIS A 97 -7.85 -4.86 8.52
CA HIS A 97 -9.20 -5.33 8.84
C HIS A 97 -10.18 -5.07 7.68
N GLU A 98 -10.10 -3.92 7.02
CA GLU A 98 -10.89 -3.66 5.81
C GLU A 98 -10.59 -4.69 4.70
N LEU A 99 -9.32 -5.07 4.51
CA LEU A 99 -8.93 -6.12 3.56
C LEU A 99 -9.47 -7.49 3.99
N GLU A 100 -9.43 -7.80 5.29
CA GLU A 100 -9.98 -9.03 5.87
C GLU A 100 -11.47 -9.16 5.58
N ASP A 101 -12.26 -8.11 5.83
CA ASP A 101 -13.71 -8.09 5.59
C ASP A 101 -14.04 -8.39 4.12
N VAL A 102 -13.27 -7.82 3.19
CA VAL A 102 -13.43 -8.07 1.75
C VAL A 102 -13.10 -9.51 1.39
N LEU A 103 -11.98 -10.04 1.89
CA LEU A 103 -11.56 -11.41 1.64
C LEU A 103 -12.53 -12.42 2.25
N GLN A 104 -13.07 -12.14 3.43
CA GLN A 104 -14.11 -12.95 4.04
C GLN A 104 -15.41 -12.90 3.23
N GLY A 105 -15.80 -11.74 2.70
CA GLY A 105 -16.92 -11.63 1.77
C GLY A 105 -16.72 -12.48 0.50
N ILE A 106 -15.53 -12.42 -0.11
CA ILE A 106 -15.16 -13.26 -1.26
C ILE A 106 -15.28 -14.75 -0.90
N TYR A 107 -14.75 -15.16 0.27
CA TYR A 107 -14.80 -16.55 0.73
C TYR A 107 -16.24 -17.03 0.98
N LEU A 108 -17.10 -16.21 1.58
CA LEU A 108 -18.47 -16.60 1.89
C LEU A 108 -19.35 -16.69 0.64
N VAL A 109 -19.18 -15.77 -0.30
CA VAL A 109 -19.99 -15.71 -1.53
C VAL A 109 -19.46 -16.65 -2.61
N GLY A 110 -18.14 -16.86 -2.67
CA GLY A 110 -17.51 -17.65 -3.74
C GLY A 110 -17.37 -16.90 -5.06
N GLU A 111 -17.39 -15.56 -5.03
CA GLU A 111 -17.29 -14.73 -6.23
C GLU A 111 -16.14 -13.72 -6.12
N LEU A 112 -15.36 -13.60 -7.20
CA LEU A 112 -14.29 -12.62 -7.33
C LEU A 112 -14.44 -11.87 -8.66
N THR A 113 -15.16 -10.74 -8.63
CA THR A 113 -15.28 -9.85 -9.80
C THR A 113 -14.00 -9.06 -10.03
N ALA A 114 -13.81 -8.53 -11.25
CA ALA A 114 -12.71 -7.62 -11.56
C ALA A 114 -12.70 -6.38 -10.65
N ARG A 115 -13.89 -5.85 -10.32
CA ARG A 115 -14.03 -4.73 -9.38
C ARG A 115 -13.52 -5.07 -7.98
N THR A 116 -13.88 -6.24 -7.47
CA THR A 116 -13.46 -6.69 -6.15
C THR A 116 -11.95 -6.96 -6.13
N LEU A 117 -11.41 -7.55 -7.20
CA LEU A 117 -9.97 -7.79 -7.33
C LEU A 117 -9.17 -6.49 -7.36
N ASP A 118 -9.60 -5.48 -8.13
CA ASP A 118 -8.99 -4.14 -8.13
C ASP A 118 -8.99 -3.53 -6.72
N PHE A 119 -10.11 -3.68 -5.99
CA PHE A 119 -10.19 -3.20 -4.62
C PHE A 119 -9.19 -3.89 -3.69
N VAL A 120 -9.09 -5.22 -3.74
CA VAL A 120 -8.10 -6.00 -2.98
C VAL A 120 -6.67 -5.61 -3.34
N MET A 121 -6.35 -5.46 -4.62
CA MET A 121 -5.02 -5.06 -5.08
C MET A 121 -4.63 -3.67 -4.58
N SER A 122 -5.60 -2.73 -4.51
CA SER A 122 -5.35 -1.35 -4.08
C SER A 122 -4.76 -1.22 -2.66
N PHE A 123 -4.97 -2.21 -1.79
CA PHE A 123 -4.43 -2.20 -0.43
C PHE A 123 -2.90 -2.17 -0.39
N GLY A 124 -2.24 -2.71 -1.40
CA GLY A 124 -0.78 -2.72 -1.49
C GLY A 124 -0.19 -1.31 -1.49
N GLU A 125 -0.61 -0.48 -2.45
CA GLU A 125 -0.18 0.93 -2.55
C GLU A 125 -0.70 1.80 -1.42
N ARG A 126 -1.94 1.57 -0.94
CA ARG A 126 -2.51 2.32 0.19
C ARG A 126 -1.65 2.16 1.45
N LEU A 127 -1.27 0.93 1.77
CA LEU A 127 -0.41 0.62 2.91
C LEU A 127 1.02 1.14 2.70
N SER A 128 1.64 0.86 1.55
CA SER A 128 3.03 1.25 1.31
C SER A 128 3.19 2.77 1.30
N ALA A 129 2.35 3.51 0.59
CA ALA A 129 2.44 4.95 0.49
C ALA A 129 2.18 5.63 1.85
N TYR A 130 1.23 5.12 2.65
CA TYR A 130 0.99 5.66 3.98
C TYR A 130 2.18 5.44 4.93
N ILE A 131 2.73 4.23 4.96
CA ILE A 131 3.91 3.90 5.81
C ILE A 131 5.13 4.72 5.37
N ILE A 132 5.36 4.84 4.07
CA ILE A 132 6.48 5.63 3.55
C ILE A 132 6.29 7.11 3.89
N ALA A 133 5.10 7.68 3.76
CA ALA A 133 4.84 9.06 4.17
C ALA A 133 5.14 9.29 5.66
N ALA A 134 4.79 8.33 6.53
CA ALA A 134 5.16 8.38 7.93
C ALA A 134 6.70 8.32 8.15
N ALA A 135 7.41 7.48 7.40
CA ALA A 135 8.87 7.41 7.43
C ALA A 135 9.54 8.72 6.98
N PHE A 136 8.98 9.39 5.98
CA PHE A 136 9.43 10.73 5.56
C PHE A 136 9.28 11.74 6.70
N ARG A 137 8.11 11.77 7.37
CA ARG A 137 7.88 12.65 8.54
C ARG A 137 8.83 12.35 9.69
N ASP A 138 9.10 11.08 9.98
CA ASP A 138 10.06 10.68 11.01
C ASP A 138 11.48 11.18 10.69
N ALA A 139 11.85 11.14 9.40
CA ALA A 139 13.08 11.71 8.86
C ALA A 139 13.08 13.26 8.76
N LYS A 140 12.11 13.93 9.39
CA LYS A 140 11.95 15.40 9.43
C LYS A 140 11.72 16.04 8.06
N ILE A 141 11.10 15.29 7.15
CA ILE A 141 10.62 15.81 5.87
C ILE A 141 9.12 16.06 5.98
N ASP A 142 8.69 17.27 5.62
CA ASP A 142 7.28 17.60 5.52
C ASP A 142 6.65 16.80 4.37
N ALA A 143 5.78 15.85 4.72
CA ALA A 143 5.19 14.89 3.80
C ALA A 143 3.80 14.46 4.26
N GLU A 144 2.87 14.48 3.31
CA GLU A 144 1.49 14.03 3.51
C GLU A 144 1.18 12.83 2.61
N TYR A 145 0.35 11.92 3.14
CA TYR A 145 -0.18 10.82 2.35
C TYR A 145 -1.39 11.33 1.55
N LEU A 146 -1.35 11.11 0.24
CA LEU A 146 -2.47 11.38 -0.66
C LEU A 146 -2.99 10.07 -1.24
N ASP A 147 -4.26 9.77 -0.99
CA ASP A 147 -4.94 8.65 -1.61
C ASP A 147 -5.29 9.02 -3.06
N ALA A 148 -4.68 8.34 -4.03
CA ALA A 148 -4.92 8.62 -5.45
C ALA A 148 -6.40 8.50 -5.84
N ARG A 149 -7.21 7.71 -5.11
CA ARG A 149 -8.64 7.50 -5.38
C ARG A 149 -9.48 8.78 -5.15
N THR A 150 -8.96 9.75 -4.41
CA THR A 150 -9.66 11.03 -4.16
C THR A 150 -9.36 12.09 -5.21
N VAL A 151 -8.34 11.87 -6.05
CA VAL A 151 -7.85 12.87 -7.01
C VAL A 151 -7.75 12.38 -8.45
N VAL A 152 -7.67 11.06 -8.69
CA VAL A 152 -7.67 10.46 -10.03
C VAL A 152 -8.99 9.73 -10.24
N ARG A 153 -9.76 10.17 -11.24
CA ARG A 153 -11.02 9.53 -11.64
C ARG A 153 -10.80 8.67 -12.89
N SER A 154 -11.42 7.51 -12.92
CA SER A 154 -11.40 6.60 -14.08
C SER A 154 -12.80 6.10 -14.41
N ASP A 155 -12.92 5.51 -15.60
CA ASP A 155 -14.09 4.73 -15.96
C ASP A 155 -14.23 3.45 -15.10
N LYS A 156 -15.31 2.69 -15.33
CA LYS A 156 -15.63 1.45 -14.62
C LYS A 156 -15.06 0.20 -15.31
N ASN A 157 -14.08 0.34 -16.20
CA ASN A 157 -13.45 -0.81 -16.87
C ASN A 157 -12.40 -1.45 -15.95
N PHE A 158 -12.85 -2.06 -14.85
CA PHE A 158 -11.99 -2.67 -13.82
C PHE A 158 -10.93 -3.62 -14.42
N GLY A 159 -9.73 -3.60 -13.85
CA GLY A 159 -8.52 -4.26 -14.34
C GLY A 159 -7.71 -3.42 -15.34
N TYR A 160 -8.39 -2.61 -16.18
CA TYR A 160 -7.75 -1.78 -17.20
C TYR A 160 -8.49 -0.44 -17.38
N ALA A 161 -8.77 0.22 -16.25
CA ALA A 161 -9.56 1.44 -16.24
C ALA A 161 -8.83 2.58 -16.96
N ARG A 162 -9.58 3.39 -17.71
CA ARG A 162 -9.03 4.59 -18.38
C ARG A 162 -9.33 5.82 -17.55
N ILE A 163 -8.34 6.71 -17.44
CA ILE A 163 -8.51 7.97 -16.72
C ILE A 163 -9.52 8.84 -17.46
N ASP A 164 -10.50 9.36 -16.71
CA ASP A 164 -11.42 10.38 -17.20
C ASP A 164 -10.62 11.66 -17.41
N ARG A 165 -10.50 12.08 -18.67
CA ARG A 165 -9.86 13.36 -19.04
C ARG A 165 -10.80 14.54 -18.88
#